data_AF-A0A0A8UN18-F1
#
_entry.id   AF-A0A0A8UN18-F1
#
_cell.length_a   1.000
_cell.length_b   1.000
_cell.length_c   1.000
_cell.angle_alpha   90.00
_cell.angle_beta   90.00
_cell.angle_gamma   90.00
#
_symmetry.space_group_name_H-M   'P 1'
#
loop_
_entity.id
_entity.type
_entity.pdbx_description
1 polymer ?
#
loop_
_entity_poly.entity_id
_entity_poly.type
_entity_poly.pdbx_seq_one_letter_code
_entity_poly.pdbx_strand_id
1 'polypeptide(L)'
;MTIKKSVIAVTLIFSLLALDSYAQNFICPDPDNSSLKWGVIPKPWIENPYSSNHVQGESGTRFSRANIMVAGLGRGVVCTYKNSVGLYSIWWPVRVKIPARVDYNWIETLGGFVCTQSLTDCIFSVAIEER
;
A
#
# COMPACT_ATOMS: atom_id res chain seq x y z
N MET A 1 18.00 -7.38 -49.39
CA MET A 1 17.10 -8.22 -48.54
C MET A 1 17.51 -8.26 -47.06
N THR A 2 18.50 -7.46 -46.65
CA THR A 2 19.10 -7.49 -45.30
C THR A 2 18.42 -6.53 -44.32
N ILE A 3 17.94 -5.38 -44.82
CA ILE A 3 17.28 -4.32 -44.03
C ILE A 3 15.99 -4.82 -43.36
N LYS A 4 15.16 -5.62 -44.05
CA LYS A 4 13.91 -6.15 -43.49
C LYS A 4 14.13 -7.08 -42.29
N LYS A 5 15.20 -7.89 -42.29
CA LYS A 5 15.51 -8.81 -41.19
C LYS A 5 16.00 -8.06 -39.95
N SER A 6 16.80 -7.01 -40.15
CA SER A 6 17.26 -6.14 -39.06
C SER A 6 16.12 -5.35 -38.41
N VAL A 7 15.16 -4.85 -39.20
CA VAL A 7 13.99 -4.13 -38.66
C VAL A 7 13.08 -5.05 -37.84
N ILE A 8 12.86 -6.29 -38.29
CA ILE A 8 12.06 -7.30 -37.56
C ILE A 8 12.76 -7.72 -36.25
N ALA A 9 14.09 -7.88 -36.26
CA ALA A 9 14.84 -8.20 -35.05
C ALA A 9 14.79 -7.08 -34.00
N VAL A 10 14.91 -5.82 -34.44
CA VAL A 10 14.84 -4.65 -33.54
C VAL A 10 13.45 -4.48 -32.93
N THR A 11 12.38 -4.75 -33.68
CA THR A 11 11.00 -4.69 -33.14
C THR A 11 10.71 -5.81 -32.14
N LEU A 12 11.22 -7.03 -32.36
CA LEU A 12 11.06 -8.14 -31.41
C LEU A 12 11.79 -7.90 -30.08
N ILE A 13 12.97 -7.29 -30.14
CA ILE A 13 13.77 -6.93 -28.95
C ILE A 13 13.06 -5.82 -28.14
N PHE A 14 12.41 -4.86 -28.81
CA PHE A 14 11.68 -3.78 -28.14
C PHE A 14 10.42 -4.28 -27.41
N SER A 15 9.73 -5.30 -27.95
CA SER A 15 8.58 -5.93 -27.27
C SER A 15 8.95 -6.80 -26.07
N LEU A 16 10.17 -7.35 -26.02
CA LEU A 16 10.67 -8.13 -24.88
C LEU A 16 11.13 -7.25 -23.70
N LEU A 17 11.24 -5.93 -23.90
CA LEU A 17 11.62 -4.95 -22.88
C LEU A 17 10.42 -4.21 -22.26
N ALA A 18 9.18 -4.62 -22.58
CA ALA A 18 7.99 -4.13 -21.91
C ALA A 18 7.95 -4.72 -20.49
N LEU A 19 8.64 -4.05 -19.56
CA LEU A 19 8.78 -4.42 -18.15
C LEU A 19 7.43 -4.66 -17.47
N ASP A 20 7.32 -5.81 -16.79
CA ASP A 20 6.16 -6.32 -16.07
C ASP A 20 5.88 -5.52 -14.78
N SER A 21 5.33 -4.32 -14.92
CA SER A 21 4.71 -3.62 -13.78
C SER A 21 3.34 -4.23 -13.51
N TYR A 22 3.22 -5.14 -12.55
CA TYR A 22 1.92 -5.64 -12.11
C TYR A 22 1.35 -4.81 -10.95
N ALA A 23 0.04 -4.61 -10.98
CA ALA A 23 -0.70 -4.07 -9.83
C ALA A 23 -1.14 -5.25 -8.95
N GLN A 24 -0.70 -5.26 -7.69
CA GLN A 24 -1.13 -6.25 -6.71
C GLN A 24 -2.04 -5.59 -5.67
N ASN A 25 -3.05 -6.32 -5.23
CA ASN A 25 -3.98 -5.88 -4.20
C ASN A 25 -3.48 -6.31 -2.82
N PHE A 26 -3.53 -5.39 -1.87
CA PHE A 26 -3.12 -5.60 -0.50
C PHE A 26 -4.17 -5.05 0.46
N ILE A 27 -4.08 -5.51 1.70
CA ILE A 27 -4.79 -4.98 2.86
C ILE A 27 -3.76 -4.60 3.92
N CYS A 28 -4.19 -3.84 4.93
CA CYS A 28 -3.37 -3.60 6.10
C CYS A 28 -3.04 -4.92 6.82
N PRO A 29 -1.84 -5.07 7.44
CA PRO A 29 -1.53 -6.22 8.26
C PRO A 29 -2.56 -6.39 9.36
N ASP A 30 -3.11 -7.58 9.50
CA ASP A 30 -4.10 -7.88 10.52
C ASP A 30 -3.38 -8.06 11.88
N PRO A 31 -3.79 -7.34 12.94
CA PRO A 31 -3.12 -7.39 14.23
C PRO A 31 -3.13 -8.80 14.84
N ASP A 32 -4.14 -9.62 14.56
CA ASP A 32 -4.29 -10.96 15.17
C ASP A 32 -3.46 -12.03 14.46
N ASN A 33 -3.21 -11.84 13.16
CA ASN A 33 -2.53 -12.85 12.32
C ASN A 33 -1.11 -12.47 11.87
N SER A 34 -0.69 -11.22 12.05
CA SER A 34 0.63 -10.74 11.64
C SER A 34 1.61 -10.63 12.80
N SER A 35 2.82 -10.14 12.52
CA SER A 35 3.82 -9.90 13.56
C SER A 35 3.46 -8.76 14.52
N LEU A 36 2.41 -7.99 14.21
CA LEU A 36 1.95 -6.88 15.02
C LEU A 36 1.47 -7.30 16.42
N LYS A 37 0.93 -8.52 16.59
CA LYS A 37 0.57 -9.02 17.94
C LYS A 37 1.74 -9.10 18.91
N TRP A 38 2.98 -9.11 18.41
CA TRP A 38 4.19 -9.08 19.22
C TRP A 38 4.91 -7.72 19.15
N GLY A 39 4.26 -6.67 18.62
CA GLY A 39 4.81 -5.34 18.49
C GLY A 39 5.87 -5.20 17.40
N VAL A 40 5.98 -6.20 16.51
CA VAL A 40 6.97 -6.20 15.42
C VAL A 40 6.28 -5.79 14.12
N ILE A 41 6.75 -4.71 13.51
CA ILE A 41 6.21 -4.22 12.23
C ILE A 41 6.60 -5.19 11.11
N PRO A 42 5.63 -5.78 10.39
CA PRO A 42 5.95 -6.69 9.29
C PRO A 42 6.53 -5.91 8.11
N LYS A 43 7.55 -6.45 7.45
CA LYS A 43 8.02 -5.88 6.17
C LYS A 43 6.88 -5.98 5.13
N PRO A 44 6.77 -5.03 4.19
CA PRO A 44 7.64 -3.86 3.95
C PRO A 44 7.24 -2.59 4.73
N TRP A 45 6.37 -2.71 5.71
CA TRP A 45 5.90 -1.59 6.51
C TRP A 45 7.01 -1.08 7.43
N ILE A 46 6.93 0.21 7.73
CA ILE A 46 7.79 0.91 8.69
C ILE A 46 6.92 1.63 9.72
N GLU A 47 7.53 2.04 10.82
CA GLU A 47 6.82 2.87 11.80
C GLU A 47 6.45 4.22 11.16
N ASN A 48 5.22 4.67 11.38
CA ASN A 48 4.82 6.00 10.91
C ASN A 48 5.44 7.06 11.82
N PRO A 49 6.31 7.96 11.32
CA PRO A 49 6.93 9.00 12.15
C PRO A 49 5.91 10.01 12.72
N TYR A 50 4.69 10.03 12.18
CA TYR A 50 3.59 10.88 12.65
C TYR A 50 2.58 10.12 13.52
N SER A 51 2.90 8.90 13.95
CA SER A 51 2.06 8.14 14.87
C SER A 51 2.00 8.80 16.24
N SER A 52 0.81 8.85 16.87
CA SER A 52 0.66 9.38 18.23
C SER A 52 1.30 8.49 19.31
N ASN A 53 1.41 7.19 19.03
CA ASN A 53 2.01 6.20 19.91
C ASN A 53 2.90 5.25 19.10
N HIS A 54 3.86 4.60 19.77
CA HIS A 54 4.65 3.53 19.20
C HIS A 54 3.84 2.24 18.99
N VAL A 55 4.29 1.41 18.05
CA VAL A 55 3.72 0.08 17.82
C VAL A 55 3.94 -0.79 19.06
N GLN A 56 2.87 -1.44 19.52
CA GLN A 56 2.88 -2.26 20.72
C GLN A 56 2.21 -3.61 20.44
N GLY A 57 2.81 -4.68 20.95
CA GLY A 57 2.22 -6.01 20.90
C GLY A 57 1.21 -6.17 22.02
N GLU A 58 -0.06 -5.89 21.72
CA GLU A 58 -1.14 -5.96 22.70
C GLU A 58 -2.31 -6.78 22.13
N SER A 59 -2.78 -7.77 22.91
CA SER A 59 -4.00 -8.50 22.59
C SER A 59 -5.22 -7.58 22.56
N GLY A 60 -6.09 -7.73 21.57
CA GLY A 60 -7.26 -6.87 21.40
C GLY A 60 -6.98 -5.57 20.65
N THR A 61 -5.75 -5.40 20.14
CA THR A 61 -5.46 -4.39 19.13
C THR A 61 -6.34 -4.60 17.91
N ARG A 62 -7.02 -3.56 17.45
CA ARG A 62 -7.94 -3.63 16.31
C ARG A 62 -7.58 -2.65 15.21
N PHE A 63 -7.82 -3.05 13.97
CA PHE A 63 -7.78 -2.14 12.83
C PHE A 63 -8.79 -1.00 13.02
N SER A 64 -8.38 0.24 12.69
CA SER A 64 -9.23 1.42 12.79
C SER A 64 -9.50 2.06 11.44
N ARG A 65 -8.48 2.23 10.59
CA ARG A 65 -8.59 2.84 9.26
C ARG A 65 -7.33 2.65 8.44
N ALA A 66 -7.48 2.76 7.12
CA ALA A 66 -6.40 2.89 6.16
C ALA A 66 -6.47 4.27 5.49
N ASN A 67 -5.30 4.86 5.20
CA ASN A 67 -5.19 6.13 4.49
C ASN A 67 -4.24 5.95 3.30
N ILE A 68 -4.66 6.37 2.10
CA ILE A 68 -3.78 6.53 0.94
C ILE A 68 -3.38 8.01 0.88
N MET A 69 -2.09 8.27 1.04
CA MET A 69 -1.55 9.63 1.02
C MET A 69 -1.25 10.06 -0.43
N VAL A 70 -1.75 11.22 -0.83
CA VAL A 70 -1.61 11.78 -2.19
C VAL A 70 -1.04 13.22 -2.18
N ALA A 71 -0.92 13.87 -1.01
CA ALA A 71 -0.48 15.26 -0.92
C ALA A 71 1.02 15.47 -1.20
N GLY A 72 1.34 16.28 -2.21
CA GLY A 72 2.68 16.81 -2.47
C GLY A 72 3.69 15.76 -2.97
N LEU A 73 4.52 15.24 -2.08
CA LEU A 73 5.69 14.39 -2.39
C LEU A 73 5.51 12.91 -2.03
N GLY A 74 4.52 12.54 -1.21
CA GLY A 74 4.41 11.19 -0.65
C GLY A 74 3.32 10.34 -1.31
N ARG A 75 3.69 9.17 -1.84
CA ARG A 75 2.76 8.07 -2.16
C ARG A 75 2.97 6.95 -1.14
N GLY A 76 1.88 6.44 -0.57
CA GLY A 76 1.95 5.32 0.36
C GLY A 76 0.63 5.06 1.09
N VAL A 77 0.62 4.01 1.89
CA VAL A 77 -0.54 3.62 2.71
C VAL A 77 -0.17 3.70 4.18
N VAL A 78 -1.02 4.34 4.99
CA VAL A 78 -0.93 4.33 6.45
C VAL A 78 -2.05 3.46 7.00
N CYS A 79 -1.70 2.49 7.84
CA CYS A 79 -2.65 1.66 8.56
C CYS A 79 -2.67 2.09 10.03
N THR A 80 -3.84 2.46 10.53
CA THR A 80 -4.03 2.90 11.92
C THR A 80 -4.73 1.80 12.71
N TYR A 81 -4.23 1.56 13.92
CA TYR A 81 -4.75 0.56 14.86
C TYR A 81 -5.08 1.23 16.19
N LYS A 82 -6.00 0.61 16.94
CA LYS A 82 -6.42 1.05 18.26
C LYS A 82 -6.21 -0.06 19.29
N ASN A 83 -5.57 0.28 20.40
CA ASN A 83 -5.38 -0.58 21.57
C ASN A 83 -5.66 0.20 22.87
N SER A 84 -5.25 -0.33 24.03
CA SER A 84 -5.48 0.32 25.33
C SER A 84 -4.77 1.67 25.48
N VAL A 85 -3.61 1.85 24.85
CA VAL A 85 -2.79 3.08 24.91
C VAL A 85 -3.27 4.16 23.95
N GLY A 86 -4.09 3.79 22.97
CA GLY A 86 -4.73 4.72 22.05
C GLY A 86 -4.56 4.29 20.60
N LEU A 87 -4.20 5.24 19.73
CA LEU A 87 -3.97 4.97 18.32
C LEU A 87 -2.47 4.92 18.03
N TYR A 88 -2.06 3.92 17.26
CA TYR A 88 -0.75 3.90 16.59
C TYR A 88 -0.95 3.63 15.10
N SER A 89 0.08 3.91 14.29
CA SER A 89 0.03 3.67 12.86
C SER A 89 1.36 3.22 12.28
N ILE A 90 1.28 2.41 11.23
CA ILE A 90 2.41 1.99 10.40
C ILE A 90 2.23 2.55 8.99
N TRP A 91 3.34 2.72 8.29
CA TRP A 91 3.36 3.32 6.97
C TRP A 91 4.10 2.43 5.98
N TRP A 92 3.55 2.29 4.78
CA TRP A 92 4.24 1.71 3.65
C TRP A 92 4.47 2.79 2.59
N PRO A 93 5.72 3.26 2.40
CA PRO A 93 6.07 4.21 1.34
C PRO A 93 6.15 3.49 -0.02
N VAL A 94 5.06 3.54 -0.79
CA VAL A 94 4.93 2.78 -2.05
C VAL A 94 4.03 3.49 -3.04
N ARG A 95 4.20 3.21 -4.34
CA ARG A 95 3.33 3.71 -5.40
C ARG A 95 1.96 3.00 -5.33
N VAL A 96 0.98 3.66 -4.74
CA VAL A 96 -0.41 3.17 -4.66
C VAL A 96 -1.22 3.73 -5.82
N LYS A 97 -2.10 2.91 -6.39
CA LYS A 97 -3.13 3.35 -7.33
C LYS A 97 -4.13 4.24 -6.59
N ILE A 98 -4.42 5.41 -7.14
CA ILE A 98 -5.42 6.31 -6.59
C ILE A 98 -6.81 5.68 -6.79
N PRO A 99 -7.63 5.53 -5.72
CA PRO A 99 -8.99 5.03 -5.85
C PRO A 99 -9.83 5.88 -6.81
N ALA A 100 -10.75 5.23 -7.53
CA ALA A 100 -11.72 5.95 -8.33
C ALA A 100 -12.72 6.65 -7.41
N ARG A 101 -13.24 7.82 -7.82
CA ARG A 101 -14.27 8.55 -7.05
C ARG A 101 -15.58 7.79 -6.84
N VAL A 102 -15.81 6.73 -7.62
CA VAL A 102 -16.97 5.84 -7.51
C VAL A 102 -16.73 4.66 -6.56
N ASP A 103 -15.54 4.52 -5.99
CA ASP A 103 -15.23 3.48 -5.01
C ASP A 103 -15.83 3.86 -3.65
N TYR A 104 -16.84 3.09 -3.22
CA TYR A 104 -17.59 3.36 -1.99
C TYR A 104 -16.81 3.06 -0.70
N ASN A 105 -15.68 2.34 -0.78
CA ASN A 105 -14.85 2.04 0.39
C ASN A 105 -13.88 3.19 0.72
N TRP A 106 -13.52 4.00 -0.27
CA TRP A 106 -12.50 5.04 -0.16
C TRP A 106 -13.12 6.45 -0.25
N ILE A 107 -13.09 7.16 0.86
CA ILE A 107 -13.61 8.52 0.98
C ILE A 107 -12.49 9.51 0.63
N GLU A 108 -12.70 10.37 -0.36
CA GLU A 108 -11.78 11.46 -0.72
C GLU A 108 -11.72 12.49 0.43
N THR A 109 -10.52 12.89 0.82
CA THR A 109 -10.25 13.83 1.92
C THR A 109 -9.17 14.84 1.52
N LEU A 110 -9.00 15.88 2.34
CA LEU A 110 -7.91 16.83 2.18
C LEU A 110 -6.56 16.11 2.40
N GLY A 111 -5.94 15.68 1.31
CA GLY A 111 -4.61 15.06 1.30
C GLY A 111 -4.57 13.61 0.80
N GLY A 112 -5.70 13.01 0.44
CA GLY A 112 -5.76 11.67 -0.14
C GLY A 112 -7.09 10.97 0.10
N PHE A 113 -7.05 9.69 0.44
CA PHE A 113 -8.24 8.86 0.61
C PHE A 113 -8.20 8.14 1.95
N VAL A 114 -9.36 7.93 2.57
CA VAL A 114 -9.49 7.18 3.82
C VAL A 114 -10.52 6.07 3.66
N CYS A 115 -10.20 4.89 4.20
CA CYS A 115 -11.13 3.78 4.35
C CYS A 115 -11.25 3.45 5.84
N THR A 116 -12.47 3.49 6.36
CA THR A 116 -12.82 3.17 7.77
C THR A 116 -13.68 1.92 7.89
N GLN A 117 -13.77 1.13 6.81
CA GLN A 117 -14.51 -0.12 6.76
C GLN A 117 -13.73 -1.23 7.49
N SER A 118 -14.11 -2.50 7.30
CA SER A 118 -13.33 -3.62 7.83
C SER A 118 -11.95 -3.72 7.15
N LEU A 119 -11.03 -4.44 7.79
CA LEU A 119 -9.69 -4.66 7.27
C LEU A 119 -9.71 -5.31 5.86
N THR A 120 -10.68 -6.20 5.61
CA THR A 120 -10.84 -6.88 4.32
C THR A 120 -11.50 -6.03 3.25
N ASP A 121 -12.19 -4.94 3.62
CA ASP A 121 -12.83 -4.03 2.67
C ASP A 121 -11.89 -2.89 2.23
N CYS A 122 -10.93 -2.54 3.09
CA CYS A 122 -9.93 -1.50 2.81
C CYS A 122 -8.78 -2.00 1.91
N ILE A 123 -9.13 -2.56 0.76
CA ILE A 123 -8.19 -3.06 -0.26
C ILE A 123 -7.59 -1.88 -1.02
N PHE A 124 -6.28 -1.92 -1.23
CA PHE A 124 -5.55 -0.97 -2.07
C PHE A 124 -4.65 -1.70 -3.07
N SER A 125 -4.47 -1.11 -4.25
CA SER A 125 -3.57 -1.67 -5.27
C SER A 125 -2.25 -0.91 -5.28
N VAL A 126 -1.13 -1.64 -5.25
CA VAL A 126 0.22 -1.07 -5.36
C VAL A 126 0.87 -1.50 -6.65
N ALA A 127 1.57 -0.54 -7.27
CA ALA A 127 2.44 -0.76 -8.42
C ALA A 127 3.83 -1.13 -7.90
N ILE A 128 4.09 -2.43 -7.82
CA ILE A 128 5.39 -2.99 -7.44
C ILE A 128 6.12 -3.35 -8.73
N GLU A 129 7.38 -2.97 -8.81
CA GLU A 129 8.26 -3.29 -9.93
C GLU A 129 9.20 -4.39 -9.43
N GLU A 130 9.10 -5.61 -9.99
CA GLU A 130 10.12 -6.64 -9.76
C GLU A 130 11.40 -6.15 -10.43
N ARG A 131 12.38 -5.76 -9.61
CA ARG A 131 13.73 -5.43 -10.06
C ARG A 131 14.65 -6.61 -9.83
#